data_AF-A0A7C5XJ26-F1
#
_entry.id   AF-A0A7C5XJ26-F1
#
_cell.length_a   1.000
_cell.length_b   1.000
_cell.length_c   1.000
_cell.angle_alpha   90.00
_cell.angle_beta   90.00
_cell.angle_gamma   90.00
#
_symmetry.space_group_name_H-M   'P 1'
#
loop_
_entity.id
_entity.type
_entity.pdbx_description
1 polymer ?
#
loop_
_entity_poly.entity_id
_entity_poly.type
_entity_poly.pdbx_seq_one_letter_code
_entity_poly.pdbx_strand_id
1 'polypeptide(L)'
;MNWFIYKDDLFIPVDIRALTIDDAVKAGLIIAREVLGEVDKYCVYEVGDEVVIEYWRDKELSTKLIYADDPAMALMRYYNAEKAGLIECSSVF
;
A
#
# COMPACT_ATOMS: atom_id res chain seq x y z
N MET A 1 7.70 -8.75 -11.06
CA MET A 1 7.19 -8.19 -9.80
C MET A 1 5.91 -8.87 -9.39
N ASN A 2 5.76 -9.07 -8.08
CA ASN A 2 4.59 -9.68 -7.47
C ASN A 2 3.94 -8.66 -6.54
N TRP A 3 2.66 -8.88 -6.24
CA TRP A 3 1.95 -8.12 -5.23
C TRP A 3 2.08 -8.77 -3.86
N PHE A 4 2.25 -7.94 -2.84
CA PHE A 4 2.35 -8.36 -1.44
C PHE A 4 1.48 -7.47 -0.56
N ILE A 5 0.81 -8.08 0.41
CA ILE A 5 0.30 -7.37 1.57
C ILE A 5 1.38 -7.38 2.64
N TYR A 6 1.72 -6.20 3.17
CA TYR A 6 2.57 -6.06 4.33
C TYR A 6 1.72 -5.72 5.55
N LYS A 7 1.76 -6.63 6.53
CA LYS A 7 1.03 -6.55 7.81
C LYS A 7 1.82 -7.30 8.88
N ASP A 8 1.89 -6.76 10.09
CA ASP A 8 2.52 -7.42 11.24
C ASP A 8 3.95 -7.93 10.92
N ASP A 9 4.73 -7.11 10.20
CA ASP A 9 6.09 -7.42 9.71
C ASP A 9 6.22 -8.59 8.72
N LEU A 10 5.11 -9.05 8.16
CA LEU A 10 5.06 -10.14 7.18
C LEU A 10 4.68 -9.64 5.79
N PHE A 11 5.41 -10.13 4.77
CA PHE A 11 5.04 -9.97 3.36
C PHE A 11 4.25 -11.18 2.89
N ILE A 12 2.96 -11.00 2.66
CA ILE A 12 2.04 -12.05 2.23
C ILE A 12 1.79 -11.88 0.72
N PRO A 13 2.19 -12.84 -0.13
CA PRO A 13 1.96 -12.73 -1.56
C PRO A 13 0.46 -12.77 -1.87
N VAL A 14 0.00 -11.91 -2.79
CA VAL A 14 -1.39 -11.84 -3.25
C VAL A 14 -1.44 -11.81 -4.77
N ASP A 15 -2.51 -12.36 -5.35
CA ASP A 15 -2.75 -12.30 -6.79
C ASP A 15 -3.68 -11.13 -7.10
N ILE A 16 -3.11 -10.02 -7.58
CA ILE A 16 -3.85 -8.82 -8.00
C ILE A 16 -3.54 -8.54 -9.47
N ARG A 17 -4.61 -8.33 -10.24
CA ARG A 17 -4.52 -7.85 -11.62
C ARG A 17 -4.89 -6.38 -11.66
N ALA A 18 -3.87 -5.52 -11.56
CA ALA A 18 -4.01 -4.08 -11.70
C ALA A 18 -3.18 -3.60 -12.89
N LEU A 19 -3.79 -2.80 -13.77
CA LEU A 19 -3.10 -2.19 -14.91
C LEU A 19 -2.73 -0.72 -14.64
N THR A 20 -3.39 -0.12 -13.66
CA THR A 20 -3.22 1.28 -13.25
C THR A 20 -3.11 1.37 -11.73
N ILE A 21 -2.58 2.49 -11.23
CA ILE A 21 -2.57 2.81 -9.80
C ILE A 21 -3.99 2.81 -9.24
N ASP A 22 -4.97 3.34 -9.97
CA ASP A 22 -6.37 3.34 -9.52
C ASP A 22 -6.94 1.92 -9.38
N ASP A 23 -6.56 1.00 -10.28
CA ASP A 23 -6.95 -0.42 -10.15
C ASP A 23 -6.29 -1.05 -8.93
N ALA A 24 -5.01 -0.75 -8.68
CA ALA A 24 -4.27 -1.23 -7.52
C ALA A 24 -4.87 -0.69 -6.22
N VAL A 25 -5.21 0.60 -6.19
CA VAL A 25 -5.88 1.25 -5.05
C VAL A 25 -7.20 0.55 -4.77
N LYS A 26 -8.05 0.32 -5.77
CA LYS A 26 -9.35 -0.36 -5.61
C LYS A 26 -9.19 -1.80 -5.14
N ALA A 27 -8.28 -2.55 -5.74
CA ALA A 27 -8.03 -3.95 -5.36
C ALA A 27 -7.49 -4.06 -3.93
N GLY A 28 -6.50 -3.25 -3.59
CA GLY A 28 -5.95 -3.21 -2.24
C GLY A 28 -6.93 -2.67 -1.20
N LEU A 29 -7.85 -1.77 -1.58
CA LEU A 29 -8.88 -1.27 -0.66
C LEU A 29 -9.86 -2.37 -0.23
N ILE A 30 -10.21 -3.27 -1.14
CA ILE A 30 -11.04 -4.45 -0.82
C ILE A 30 -10.33 -5.32 0.22
N ILE A 31 -9.07 -5.65 -0.02
CA ILE A 31 -8.26 -6.49 0.88
C ILE A 31 -8.02 -5.76 2.22
N ALA A 32 -7.72 -4.47 2.20
CA ALA A 32 -7.48 -3.68 3.39
C ALA A 32 -8.72 -3.59 4.27
N ARG A 33 -9.92 -3.50 3.70
CA ARG A 33 -11.18 -3.56 4.44
C ARG A 33 -11.43 -4.93 5.07
N GLU A 34 -11.03 -6.02 4.43
CA GLU A 34 -11.09 -7.36 5.06
C GLU A 34 -10.13 -7.47 6.25
N VAL A 35 -8.96 -6.82 6.16
CA VAL A 35 -7.93 -6.87 7.21
C VAL A 35 -8.20 -5.90 8.37
N LEU A 36 -8.66 -4.68 8.07
CA LEU A 36 -8.81 -3.57 9.02
C LEU A 36 -10.27 -3.33 9.43
N GLY A 37 -11.24 -3.87 8.71
CA GLY A 37 -12.68 -3.63 8.86
C GLY A 37 -13.15 -2.38 8.12
N GLU A 38 -12.52 -1.24 8.38
CA GLU A 38 -12.79 0.05 7.75
C GLU A 38 -11.47 0.68 7.28
N VAL A 39 -11.55 1.56 6.28
CA VAL A 39 -10.41 2.32 5.76
C VAL A 39 -10.88 3.74 5.48
N ASP A 40 -10.26 4.74 6.13
CA ASP A 40 -10.61 6.16 6.00
C ASP A 40 -9.67 6.95 5.08
N LYS A 41 -8.47 6.42 4.83
CA LYS A 41 -7.43 7.08 4.03
C LYS A 41 -6.54 6.06 3.37
N TYR A 42 -6.02 6.39 2.19
CA TYR A 42 -4.87 5.70 1.62
C TYR A 42 -3.80 6.70 1.19
N CYS A 43 -2.55 6.23 1.13
CA CYS A 43 -1.40 6.99 0.66
C CYS A 43 -0.70 6.19 -0.42
N VAL A 44 -0.26 6.86 -1.49
CA VAL A 44 0.38 6.21 -2.64
C VAL A 44 1.81 6.72 -2.78
N TYR A 45 2.71 5.79 -3.04
CA TYR A 45 4.07 6.06 -3.45
C TYR A 45 4.42 5.19 -4.66
N GLU A 46 4.79 5.84 -5.76
CA GLU A 46 5.19 5.21 -7.01
C GLU A 46 6.60 5.68 -7.38
N VAL A 47 7.51 4.74 -7.64
CA VAL A 47 8.86 5.05 -8.09
C VAL A 47 9.36 4.00 -9.08
N GLY A 48 9.57 4.43 -10.32
CA GLY A 48 9.89 3.49 -11.40
C GLY A 48 8.75 2.49 -11.59
N ASP A 49 9.04 1.20 -11.42
CA ASP A 49 8.07 0.12 -11.53
C ASP A 49 7.57 -0.39 -10.16
N GLU A 50 8.02 0.22 -9.05
CA GLU A 50 7.60 -0.14 -7.69
C GLU A 50 6.43 0.72 -7.23
N VAL A 51 5.46 0.09 -6.56
CA VAL A 51 4.29 0.77 -6.00
C VAL A 51 4.11 0.34 -4.55
N VAL A 52 3.90 1.31 -3.66
CA VAL A 52 3.48 1.07 -2.27
C VAL A 52 2.24 1.90 -1.98
N ILE A 53 1.17 1.23 -1.56
CA ILE A 53 -0.08 1.86 -1.16
C ILE A 53 -0.33 1.51 0.30
N GLU A 54 -0.40 2.51 1.17
CA GLU A 54 -0.75 2.31 2.57
C GLU A 54 -2.20 2.68 2.81
N TYR A 55 -2.96 1.76 3.40
CA TYR A 55 -4.35 1.97 3.80
C TYR A 55 -4.42 2.12 5.31
N TRP A 56 -5.15 3.13 5.77
CA TRP A 56 -5.25 3.51 7.18
C TRP A 56 -6.66 3.32 7.72
N ARG A 57 -6.74 2.93 8.98
CA ARG A 57 -7.91 3.02 9.84
C ARG A 57 -7.60 3.86 11.08
N ASP A 58 -8.36 4.92 11.28
CA ASP A 58 -8.39 5.80 12.46
C ASP A 58 -7.00 6.32 12.89
N LYS A 59 -6.06 6.45 11.93
CA LYS A 59 -4.64 6.82 12.15
C LYS A 59 -3.84 5.88 13.05
N GLU A 60 -4.41 4.78 13.51
CA GLU A 60 -3.75 3.84 14.45
C GLU A 60 -3.33 2.54 13.76
N LEU A 61 -4.15 2.05 12.81
CA LEU A 61 -3.90 0.79 12.12
C LEU A 61 -3.64 1.04 10.64
N SER A 62 -2.65 0.36 10.09
CA SER A 62 -2.43 0.38 8.65
C SER A 62 -2.02 -0.98 8.10
N THR A 63 -2.27 -1.17 6.81
CA THR A 63 -1.75 -2.28 6.01
C THR A 63 -1.23 -1.70 4.70
N LYS A 64 -0.22 -2.34 4.10
CA LYS A 64 0.33 -1.87 2.81
C LYS A 64 0.11 -2.90 1.73
N LEU A 65 -0.23 -2.44 0.53
CA LEU A 65 -0.13 -3.21 -0.70
C LEU A 65 1.15 -2.78 -1.44
N ILE A 66 1.99 -3.74 -1.81
CA ILE A 66 3.32 -3.49 -2.38
C ILE A 66 3.45 -4.28 -3.68
N TYR A 67 3.80 -3.60 -4.76
CA TYR A 67 4.25 -4.21 -6.01
C TYR A 67 5.73 -3.94 -6.18
N ALA A 68 6.54 -4.99 -6.07
CA ALA A 68 7.99 -4.90 -6.19
C ALA A 68 8.61 -6.29 -6.45
N ASP A 69 9.86 -6.30 -6.90
CA ASP A 69 10.69 -7.52 -6.87
C ASP A 69 11.34 -7.72 -5.50
N ASP A 70 11.72 -6.63 -4.81
CA ASP A 70 12.17 -6.63 -3.41
C ASP A 70 11.21 -5.75 -2.56
N PRO A 71 10.19 -6.35 -1.94
CA PRO A 71 9.20 -5.60 -1.18
C PRO A 71 9.76 -4.96 0.10
N ALA A 72 10.87 -5.49 0.64
CA ALA A 72 11.52 -4.89 1.81
C ALA A 72 12.25 -3.59 1.41
N MET A 73 12.94 -3.60 0.27
CA MET A 73 13.59 -2.39 -0.26
C MET A 73 12.56 -1.33 -0.66
N ALA A 74 11.47 -1.72 -1.32
CA ALA A 74 10.37 -0.81 -1.67
C ALA A 74 9.76 -0.17 -0.42
N LEU A 75 9.54 -0.95 0.64
CA LEU A 75 9.05 -0.46 1.92
C LEU A 75 10.03 0.53 2.59
N MET A 76 11.34 0.27 2.55
CA MET A 76 12.33 1.24 3.06
C MET A 76 12.30 2.56 2.28
N ARG A 77 12.13 2.51 0.96
CA ARG A 77 12.01 3.72 0.12
C ARG A 77 10.75 4.51 0.46
N TYR A 78 9.62 3.82 0.65
CA TYR A 78 8.38 4.42 1.13
C TYR A 78 8.60 5.21 2.42
N TYR A 79 9.19 4.60 3.44
CA TYR A 79 9.43 5.28 4.72
C TYR A 79 10.37 6.49 4.60
N ASN A 80 11.34 6.45 3.68
CA ASN A 80 12.19 7.61 3.42
C ASN A 80 11.41 8.74 2.73
N ALA A 81 10.54 8.41 1.77
CA ALA A 81 9.65 9.37 1.12
C ALA A 81 8.64 9.98 2.09
N GLU A 82 8.08 9.16 2.99
CA GLU A 82 7.16 9.60 4.05
C GLU A 82 7.82 10.63 4.95
N LYS A 83 9.03 10.34 5.45
CA LYS A 83 9.82 11.25 6.29
C LYS A 83 10.18 12.56 5.56
N ALA A 84 10.33 12.50 4.24
CA ALA A 84 10.59 13.67 3.40
C ALA A 84 9.32 14.45 3.05
N GLY A 85 8.13 13.97 3.42
CA GLY A 85 6.85 14.61 3.09
C GLY A 85 6.46 14.50 1.61
N LEU A 86 6.96 13.47 0.91
CA LEU A 86 6.76 13.26 -0.53
C LEU A 86 5.61 12.31 -0.86
N ILE A 87 4.81 11.94 0.14
CA ILE A 87 3.72 10.98 -0.03
C ILE A 87 2.39 11.71 -0.16
N GLU A 88 1.64 11.36 -1.20
CA GLU A 88 0.30 11.86 -1.43
C GLU A 88 -0.72 10.92 -0.78
N CYS A 89 -1.63 11.51 0.01
CA CYS A 89 -2.69 10.77 0.69
C CYS A 89 -4.06 11.31 0.32
N SER A 90 -5.01 10.40 0.17
CA SER A 90 -6.41 10.69 -0.17
C SER A 90 -7.34 10.04 0.85
N SER A 91 -8.40 10.76 1.24
CA SER A 91 -9.48 10.20 2.04
C SER A 91 -10.35 9.24 1.24
N VAL A 92 -10.82 8.18 1.89
CA VAL A 92 -11.81 7.24 1.36
C VAL A 92 -13.16 7.65 1.95
N PHE A 93 -14.05 8.17 1.10
CA PHE A 93 -15.42 8.53 1.46
C PHE A 93 -16.40 7.40 1.12
#